data_AF-Q5E381-F1
#
_entry.id   AF-Q5E381-F1
#
_cell.length_a   1.000
_cell.length_b   1.000
_cell.length_c   1.000
_cell.angle_alpha   90.00
_cell.angle_beta   90.00
_cell.angle_gamma   90.00
#
_symmetry.space_group_name_H-M   'P 1'
#
loop_
_entity.id
_entity.type
_entity.pdbx_description
1 polymer ?
#
loop_
_entity_poly.entity_id
_entity_poly.type
_entity_poly.pdbx_seq_one_letter_code
_entity_poly.pdbx_strand_id
1 'polypeptide(L)'
;MSLLITDAGIAAATAAGDLGVSYKIAYISVGTEGYIPTVGQTELKNEVARVEITKGFDNGNGQLHGEAVFDGDNEFIGKELGYHLTDGTLFAVDSRGGEIISVKRSNTIVTEAFDLNLANSSIDNITVAITGVTAATDEDIDNKAQTKRMVLLPQLWRALDPILARANEALNVAHSKWTYVQASLTTYGATKLSSAINSTSESLAATSKAVKLVADIANSKITKAQADLWYWKRGETVTNSTRLNNRTNSIVATASTMAERDSTGDLHVRLLRSNYQDESAISGGLVFRKSVSDNYHRVCTNVAAIRTWLSVFSKAEGDERYVGTSKVSSSTTSSSPTNVANSAAVKAAMDRANAAYDKAGTSGNKVYTGTSSGNTDFPIGTPLVAWIGGTAARNSHTRVYNATAHAAQYGTDTYGGHKGSYLAGTWSAKGRAATIDGVGQRLYQRVL
;
A
#
# COMPACT_ATOMS: atom_id res chain seq x y z
N MET A 1 48.98 54.39 -34.86
CA MET A 1 47.76 53.69 -35.30
C MET A 1 47.30 54.45 -36.56
N SER A 2 47.54 53.88 -37.74
CA SER A 2 47.44 54.57 -39.06
C SER A 2 46.34 54.01 -39.96
N LEU A 3 45.40 53.25 -39.39
CA LEU A 3 44.23 52.78 -40.13
C LEU A 3 43.37 53.99 -40.52
N LEU A 4 43.17 54.16 -41.82
CA LEU A 4 42.37 55.23 -42.41
C LEU A 4 41.11 54.63 -43.04
N ILE A 5 39.94 55.15 -42.68
CA ILE A 5 38.67 54.82 -43.35
C ILE A 5 38.60 55.66 -44.64
N THR A 6 38.25 55.04 -45.76
CA THR A 6 38.18 55.70 -47.07
C THR A 6 36.86 56.44 -47.24
N ASP A 7 36.82 57.42 -48.15
CA ASP A 7 35.58 58.11 -48.55
C ASP A 7 34.56 57.11 -49.13
N ALA A 8 35.05 56.10 -49.85
CA ALA A 8 34.22 55.02 -50.38
C ALA A 8 33.61 54.15 -49.26
N GLY A 9 34.39 53.85 -48.21
CA GLY A 9 33.93 53.13 -47.02
C GLY A 9 32.88 53.92 -46.23
N ILE A 10 33.08 55.23 -46.06
CA ILE A 10 32.09 56.13 -45.43
C ILE A 10 30.81 56.17 -46.27
N ALA A 11 30.91 56.36 -47.59
CA ALA A 11 29.76 56.39 -48.48
C ALA A 11 28.97 55.08 -48.46
N ALA A 12 29.66 53.93 -48.43
CA ALA A 12 29.03 52.62 -48.31
C ALA A 12 28.31 52.45 -46.95
N ALA A 13 28.92 52.93 -45.86
CA ALA A 13 28.29 52.92 -44.54
C ALA A 13 27.01 53.78 -44.50
N THR A 14 27.05 54.98 -45.07
CA THR A 14 25.86 55.85 -45.18
C THR A 14 24.77 55.21 -46.02
N ALA A 15 25.12 54.66 -47.19
CA ALA A 15 24.17 53.98 -48.07
C ALA A 15 23.52 52.76 -47.40
N ALA A 16 24.28 51.97 -46.63
CA ALA A 16 23.75 50.87 -45.85
C ALA A 16 22.70 51.35 -44.83
N GLY A 17 22.98 52.45 -44.13
CA GLY A 17 22.06 53.08 -43.19
C GLY A 17 20.78 53.60 -43.84
N ASP A 18 20.87 54.28 -44.98
CA ASP A 18 19.71 54.76 -45.74
C ASP A 18 18.80 53.61 -46.20
N LEU A 19 19.39 52.44 -46.47
CA LEU A 19 18.69 51.22 -46.86
C LEU A 19 18.20 50.37 -45.67
N GLY A 20 18.58 50.72 -44.43
CA GLY A 20 18.28 49.93 -43.24
C GLY A 20 18.94 48.54 -43.23
N VAL A 21 20.07 48.39 -43.93
CA VAL A 21 20.86 47.15 -43.99
C VAL A 21 22.24 47.37 -43.37
N SER A 22 22.96 46.29 -43.09
CA SER A 22 24.36 46.37 -42.67
C SER A 22 25.27 45.70 -43.68
N TYR A 23 26.35 46.38 -44.06
CA TYR A 23 27.41 45.78 -44.86
C TYR A 23 28.45 45.12 -43.97
N LYS A 24 29.06 44.05 -44.46
CA LYS A 24 30.05 43.27 -43.73
C LYS A 24 31.42 43.51 -44.33
N ILE A 25 32.39 43.90 -43.49
CA ILE A 25 33.81 43.71 -43.80
C ILE A 25 34.03 42.20 -43.87
N ALA A 26 34.39 41.70 -45.04
CA ALA A 26 34.43 40.28 -45.36
C ALA A 26 35.82 39.79 -45.78
N TYR A 27 36.70 40.68 -46.22
CA TYR A 27 38.03 40.30 -46.69
C TYR A 27 39.12 41.18 -46.08
N ILE A 28 40.27 40.55 -45.81
CA ILE A 28 41.53 41.24 -45.55
C ILE A 28 42.43 40.99 -46.76
N SER A 29 43.04 42.07 -47.24
CA SER A 29 44.01 42.06 -48.33
C SER A 29 45.35 42.58 -47.85
N VAL A 30 46.42 42.11 -48.48
CA VAL A 30 47.79 42.55 -48.25
C VAL A 30 48.37 43.06 -49.56
N GLY A 31 49.02 44.22 -49.51
CA GLY A 31 49.83 44.75 -50.60
C GLY A 31 51.27 45.02 -50.18
N THR A 32 52.15 45.19 -51.15
CA THR A 32 53.61 45.34 -50.91
C THR A 32 54.12 46.77 -51.02
N GLU A 33 53.26 47.72 -51.39
CA GLU A 33 53.64 49.13 -51.48
C GLU A 33 53.43 49.81 -50.12
N GLY A 34 54.37 50.66 -49.69
CA GLY A 34 54.29 51.35 -48.41
C GLY A 34 54.22 52.86 -48.59
N TYR A 35 53.16 53.48 -48.12
CA TYR A 35 52.87 54.91 -48.31
C TYR A 35 52.02 55.46 -47.16
N ILE A 36 51.71 56.76 -47.20
CA ILE A 36 50.74 57.38 -46.29
C ILE A 36 49.36 57.29 -46.99
N PRO A 37 48.37 56.58 -46.41
CA PRO A 37 47.03 56.47 -47.00
C PRO A 37 46.36 57.83 -47.22
N THR A 38 45.49 57.90 -48.23
CA THR A 38 44.63 59.06 -48.53
C THR A 38 43.17 58.66 -48.52
N VAL A 39 42.29 59.56 -48.07
CA VAL A 39 40.85 59.25 -47.91
C VAL A 39 40.16 58.83 -49.20
N GLY A 40 40.57 59.36 -50.37
CA GLY A 40 40.00 59.02 -51.67
C GLY A 40 40.42 57.68 -52.28
N GLN A 41 41.09 56.80 -51.53
CA GLN A 41 41.52 55.50 -52.06
C GLN A 41 40.35 54.53 -52.23
N THR A 42 40.34 53.85 -53.37
CA THR A 42 39.37 52.79 -53.69
C THR A 42 40.01 51.40 -53.80
N GLU A 43 41.34 51.33 -53.87
CA GLU A 43 42.13 50.11 -53.95
C GLU A 43 43.49 50.27 -53.23
N LEU A 44 44.12 49.14 -52.88
CA LEU A 44 45.52 49.10 -52.45
C LEU A 44 46.42 49.39 -53.66
N LYS A 45 47.61 49.96 -53.42
CA LYS A 45 48.50 50.35 -54.53
C LYS A 45 49.14 49.17 -55.24
N ASN A 46 49.46 48.10 -54.50
CA ASN A 46 49.94 46.86 -55.08
C ASN A 46 49.46 45.65 -54.25
N GLU A 47 48.18 45.31 -54.37
CA GLU A 47 47.60 44.12 -53.74
C GLU A 47 48.21 42.83 -54.29
N VAL A 48 48.65 41.94 -53.40
CA VAL A 48 49.27 40.64 -53.75
C VAL A 48 48.49 39.44 -53.21
N ALA A 49 47.63 39.64 -52.22
CA ALA A 49 46.77 38.60 -51.68
C ALA A 49 45.51 39.20 -51.06
N ARG A 50 44.40 38.50 -51.18
CA ARG A 50 43.13 38.80 -50.51
C ARG A 50 42.47 37.50 -50.09
N VAL A 51 42.07 37.41 -48.82
CA VAL A 51 41.42 36.22 -48.26
C VAL A 51 40.22 36.62 -47.43
N GLU A 52 39.28 35.69 -47.27
CA GLU A 52 38.08 35.87 -46.45
C GLU A 52 38.43 35.92 -44.96
N ILE A 53 37.66 36.72 -44.21
CA ILE A 53 37.70 36.72 -42.75
C ILE A 53 37.15 35.39 -42.24
N THR A 54 37.95 34.72 -41.42
CA THR A 54 37.67 33.39 -40.86
C THR A 54 37.07 33.45 -39.46
N LYS A 55 37.30 34.55 -38.73
CA LYS A 55 36.67 34.82 -37.43
C LYS A 55 36.43 36.31 -37.28
N GLY A 56 35.34 36.67 -36.62
CA GLY A 56 35.09 38.05 -36.22
C GLY A 56 34.09 38.10 -35.09
N PHE A 57 34.13 39.19 -34.32
CA PHE A 57 33.10 39.50 -33.35
C PHE A 57 32.79 40.99 -33.39
N ASP A 58 31.52 41.30 -33.14
CA ASP A 58 31.00 42.65 -32.98
C ASP A 58 30.47 42.75 -31.55
N ASN A 59 31.06 43.65 -30.76
CA ASN A 59 30.69 43.83 -29.35
C ASN A 59 29.47 44.77 -29.18
N GLY A 60 28.77 45.13 -30.27
CA GLY A 60 27.53 45.91 -30.25
C GLY A 60 27.69 47.41 -29.98
N ASN A 61 28.93 47.89 -29.79
CA ASN A 61 29.26 49.28 -29.48
C ASN A 61 30.16 49.92 -30.57
N GLY A 62 30.11 49.43 -31.81
CA GLY A 62 31.00 49.87 -32.89
C GLY A 62 32.45 49.39 -32.72
N GLN A 63 32.70 48.38 -31.87
CA GLN A 63 34.01 47.73 -31.77
C GLN A 63 33.99 46.46 -32.62
N LEU A 64 34.77 46.49 -33.69
CA LEU A 64 34.82 45.46 -34.70
C LEU A 64 36.18 44.77 -34.67
N HIS A 65 36.17 43.45 -34.59
CA HIS A 65 37.37 42.62 -34.70
C HIS A 65 37.20 41.59 -35.83
N GLY A 66 38.23 41.39 -36.63
CA GLY A 66 38.26 40.37 -37.68
C GLY A 66 39.64 39.75 -37.84
N GLU A 67 39.68 38.43 -38.01
CA GLU A 67 40.88 37.62 -38.29
C GLU A 67 40.75 36.94 -39.67
N ALA A 68 41.80 37.04 -40.48
CA ALA A 68 41.89 36.34 -41.76
C ALA A 68 43.19 35.53 -41.82
N VAL A 69 43.09 34.29 -42.32
CA VAL A 69 44.22 33.36 -42.38
C VAL A 69 44.77 33.32 -43.80
N PHE A 70 46.04 33.66 -43.96
CA PHE A 70 46.79 33.55 -45.21
C PHE A 70 47.62 32.26 -45.18
N ASP A 71 47.07 31.18 -45.72
CA ASP A 71 47.66 29.84 -45.74
C ASP A 71 48.07 29.32 -47.14
N GLY A 72 47.70 30.03 -48.22
CA GLY A 72 48.11 29.67 -49.59
C GLY A 72 49.62 29.87 -49.85
N ASP A 73 50.13 29.40 -50.99
CA ASP A 73 51.58 29.35 -51.26
C ASP A 73 52.26 30.71 -51.54
N ASN A 74 51.48 31.79 -51.67
CA ASN A 74 51.99 33.12 -52.00
C ASN A 74 52.95 33.65 -50.90
N GLU A 75 54.11 34.15 -51.32
CA GLU A 75 55.10 34.83 -50.46
C GLU A 75 54.98 36.34 -50.63
N PHE A 76 54.98 37.06 -49.50
CA PHE A 76 54.90 38.52 -49.51
C PHE A 76 55.59 39.16 -48.31
N ILE A 77 56.07 40.38 -48.54
CA ILE A 77 56.43 41.35 -47.49
C ILE A 77 55.36 42.44 -47.58
N GLY A 78 54.33 42.29 -46.76
CA GLY A 78 53.18 43.18 -46.71
C GLY A 78 53.53 44.51 -46.04
N LYS A 79 53.20 45.61 -46.71
CA LYS A 79 53.41 46.99 -46.23
C LYS A 79 52.12 47.82 -46.19
N GLU A 80 51.05 47.28 -46.77
CA GLU A 80 49.69 47.82 -46.70
C GLU A 80 48.70 46.68 -46.44
N LEU A 81 47.67 46.95 -45.63
CA LEU A 81 46.52 46.08 -45.41
C LEU A 81 45.25 46.81 -45.85
N GLY A 82 44.36 46.10 -46.56
CA GLY A 82 43.06 46.62 -46.97
C GLY A 82 41.93 45.77 -46.39
N TYR A 83 40.93 46.43 -45.82
CA TYR A 83 39.73 45.81 -45.26
C TYR A 83 38.56 46.06 -46.20
N HIS A 84 38.01 45.01 -46.79
CA HIS A 84 37.01 45.13 -47.86
C HIS A 84 35.64 44.67 -47.41
N LEU A 85 34.61 45.38 -47.88
CA LEU A 85 33.22 44.96 -47.73
C LEU A 85 32.88 43.75 -48.63
N THR A 86 31.72 43.15 -48.39
CA THR A 86 31.24 41.98 -49.14
C THR A 86 31.04 42.29 -50.64
N ASP A 87 30.74 43.54 -50.97
CA ASP A 87 30.58 44.01 -52.36
C ASP A 87 31.91 44.38 -53.04
N GLY A 88 33.04 44.25 -52.33
CA GLY A 88 34.37 44.58 -52.82
C GLY A 88 34.83 46.02 -52.56
N THR A 89 34.01 46.86 -51.92
CA THR A 89 34.40 48.23 -51.55
C THR A 89 35.54 48.21 -50.53
N LEU A 90 36.63 48.94 -50.81
CA LEU A 90 37.73 49.14 -49.86
C LEU A 90 37.27 50.06 -48.72
N PHE A 91 36.95 49.49 -47.56
CA PHE A 91 36.42 50.22 -46.42
C PHE A 91 37.49 51.01 -45.67
N ALA A 92 38.64 50.37 -45.41
CA ALA A 92 39.74 51.00 -44.70
C ALA A 92 41.10 50.44 -45.14
N VAL A 93 42.15 51.23 -44.94
CA VAL A 93 43.54 50.91 -45.28
C VAL A 93 44.45 51.15 -44.08
N ASP A 94 45.33 50.20 -43.75
CA ASP A 94 46.47 50.44 -42.86
C ASP A 94 47.77 50.39 -43.67
N SER A 95 48.47 51.52 -43.80
CA SER A 95 49.81 51.60 -44.35
C SER A 95 50.62 52.68 -43.61
N ARG A 96 51.90 52.41 -43.39
CA ARG A 96 52.76 53.15 -42.46
C ARG A 96 54.01 53.71 -43.13
N GLY A 97 53.87 54.32 -44.30
CA GLY A 97 54.96 55.03 -44.97
C GLY A 97 56.19 54.16 -45.31
N GLY A 98 55.99 52.85 -45.55
CA GLY A 98 57.07 51.92 -45.87
C GLY A 98 57.34 50.83 -44.82
N GLU A 99 56.74 50.92 -43.62
CA GLU A 99 56.87 49.90 -42.58
C GLU A 99 56.36 48.53 -43.07
N ILE A 100 57.05 47.46 -42.66
CA ILE A 100 56.60 46.09 -42.90
C ILE A 100 55.53 45.77 -41.86
N ILE A 101 54.33 45.46 -42.31
CA ILE A 101 53.18 45.10 -41.47
C ILE A 101 53.08 43.58 -41.32
N SER A 102 53.35 42.84 -42.39
CA SER A 102 53.23 41.38 -42.41
C SER A 102 54.33 40.73 -43.25
N VAL A 103 54.80 39.56 -42.86
CA VAL A 103 55.77 38.77 -43.62
C VAL A 103 55.32 37.33 -43.69
N LYS A 104 55.11 36.83 -44.90
CA LYS A 104 54.74 35.43 -45.15
C LYS A 104 55.72 34.79 -46.12
N ARG A 105 56.21 33.59 -45.79
CA ARG A 105 56.99 32.71 -46.67
C ARG A 105 56.10 31.60 -47.26
N SER A 106 56.60 30.90 -48.29
CA SER A 106 55.83 29.87 -49.03
C SER A 106 55.28 28.73 -48.17
N ASN A 107 55.94 28.36 -47.07
CA ASN A 107 55.50 27.26 -46.17
C ASN A 107 55.09 27.74 -44.77
N THR A 108 54.70 29.00 -44.63
CA THR A 108 54.23 29.57 -43.35
C THR A 108 52.81 30.08 -43.48
N ILE A 109 52.02 29.90 -42.41
CA ILE A 109 50.70 30.50 -42.26
C ILE A 109 50.86 31.80 -41.48
N VAL A 110 50.18 32.85 -41.93
CA VAL A 110 50.09 34.13 -41.20
C VAL A 110 48.62 34.45 -40.97
N THR A 111 48.29 34.91 -39.77
CA THR A 111 46.96 35.42 -39.44
C THR A 111 47.06 36.93 -39.30
N GLU A 112 46.30 37.65 -40.13
CA GLU A 112 46.13 39.08 -39.98
C GLU A 112 44.86 39.36 -39.18
N ALA A 113 44.96 40.28 -38.24
CA ALA A 113 43.83 40.70 -37.42
C ALA A 113 43.75 42.22 -37.37
N PHE A 114 42.53 42.74 -37.29
CA PHE A 114 42.30 44.16 -37.05
C PHE A 114 41.35 44.38 -35.89
N ASP A 115 41.58 45.49 -35.19
CA ASP A 115 40.65 46.07 -34.23
C ASP A 115 40.26 47.46 -34.73
N LEU A 116 38.98 47.65 -35.01
CA LEU A 116 38.42 48.91 -35.47
C LEU A 116 37.41 49.43 -34.43
N ASN A 117 37.63 50.66 -33.97
CA ASN A 117 36.74 51.32 -33.02
C ASN A 117 35.98 52.46 -33.71
N LEU A 118 34.71 52.19 -34.02
CA LEU A 118 33.73 53.09 -34.63
C LEU A 118 32.79 53.72 -33.59
N ALA A 119 32.96 53.45 -32.29
CA ALA A 119 32.03 53.86 -31.23
C ALA A 119 31.75 55.38 -31.17
N ASN A 120 32.69 56.20 -31.65
CA ASN A 120 32.58 57.67 -31.71
C ASN A 120 32.44 58.21 -33.14
N SER A 121 32.14 57.34 -34.10
CA SER A 121 31.91 57.71 -35.50
C SER A 121 30.41 57.80 -35.80
N SER A 122 30.05 58.37 -36.96
CA SER A 122 28.68 58.30 -37.49
C SER A 122 28.37 56.99 -38.21
N ILE A 123 29.23 55.96 -38.08
CA ILE A 123 29.09 54.67 -38.75
C ILE A 123 28.56 53.64 -37.75
N ASP A 124 27.31 53.23 -37.95
CA ASP A 124 26.57 52.25 -37.15
C ASP A 124 26.13 51.01 -37.98
N ASN A 125 26.20 51.10 -39.31
CA ASN A 125 25.68 50.08 -40.24
C ASN A 125 26.79 49.21 -40.88
N ILE A 126 27.95 49.11 -40.26
CA ILE A 126 29.06 48.24 -40.69
C ILE A 126 29.33 47.19 -39.61
N THR A 127 29.40 45.93 -40.05
CA THR A 127 29.69 44.76 -39.21
C THR A 127 30.87 43.97 -39.79
N VAL A 128 31.35 42.94 -39.07
CA VAL A 128 32.35 42.00 -39.61
C VAL A 128 31.66 40.70 -40.00
N ALA A 129 32.11 40.05 -41.08
CA ALA A 129 31.63 38.72 -41.45
C ALA A 129 31.97 37.71 -40.33
N ILE A 130 30.93 37.21 -39.64
CA ILE A 130 31.06 36.16 -38.62
C ILE A 130 30.85 34.80 -39.28
N THR A 131 31.95 34.08 -39.52
CA THR A 131 31.90 32.71 -40.01
C THR A 131 32.37 31.75 -38.91
N GLY A 132 31.50 31.44 -37.95
CA GLY A 132 31.81 30.45 -36.91
C GLY A 132 30.98 30.57 -35.62
N VAL A 133 30.12 29.57 -35.38
CA VAL A 133 29.31 29.30 -34.17
C VAL A 133 28.22 30.34 -33.86
N THR A 134 27.02 30.11 -34.40
CA THR A 134 25.79 30.78 -33.93
C THR A 134 25.36 30.20 -32.58
N ALA A 135 25.04 31.07 -31.63
CA ALA A 135 24.37 30.68 -30.40
C ALA A 135 23.06 29.94 -30.70
N ALA A 136 22.65 29.04 -29.80
CA ALA A 136 21.35 28.39 -29.86
C ALA A 136 20.25 29.45 -29.70
N THR A 137 19.24 29.39 -30.54
CA THR A 137 17.99 30.13 -30.38
C THR A 137 17.11 29.43 -29.35
N ASP A 138 16.03 30.08 -28.92
CA ASP A 138 15.05 29.44 -28.05
C ASP A 138 14.35 28.27 -28.75
N GLU A 139 14.12 28.40 -30.05
CA GLU A 139 13.58 27.34 -30.91
C GLU A 139 14.51 26.12 -30.97
N ASP A 140 15.84 26.33 -31.04
CA ASP A 140 16.82 25.24 -31.01
C ASP A 140 16.78 24.43 -29.71
N ILE A 141 16.45 25.08 -28.60
CA ILE A 141 16.37 24.44 -27.27
C ILE A 141 15.05 23.69 -27.12
N ASP A 142 13.95 24.32 -27.53
CA ASP A 142 12.61 23.77 -27.37
C ASP A 142 12.36 22.60 -28.34
N ASN A 143 12.94 22.66 -29.56
CA ASN A 143 12.73 21.67 -30.62
C ASN A 143 13.94 20.74 -30.88
N LYS A 144 15.00 20.83 -30.06
CA LYS A 144 16.26 20.07 -30.18
C LYS A 144 17.01 20.36 -31.49
N ALA A 145 18.05 21.19 -31.39
CA ALA A 145 18.96 21.54 -32.47
C ALA A 145 19.49 20.31 -33.25
N GLN A 146 19.53 20.41 -34.58
CA GLN A 146 20.09 19.37 -35.46
C GLN A 146 21.62 19.37 -35.50
N THR A 147 22.24 20.48 -35.11
CA THR A 147 23.69 20.64 -35.03
C THR A 147 24.08 21.10 -33.62
N LYS A 148 25.33 20.86 -33.24
CA LYS A 148 25.85 21.33 -31.95
C LYS A 148 25.91 22.86 -31.97
N ARG A 149 25.25 23.51 -31.00
CA ARG A 149 25.21 24.97 -30.80
C ARG A 149 25.62 25.32 -29.38
N MET A 150 26.13 26.54 -29.18
CA MET A 150 26.42 27.06 -27.83
C MET A 150 25.14 27.59 -27.18
N VAL A 151 24.84 27.16 -25.96
CA VAL A 151 23.68 27.63 -25.19
C VAL A 151 24.12 28.73 -24.22
N LEU A 152 23.43 29.86 -24.21
CA LEU A 152 23.71 30.94 -23.26
C LEU A 152 23.17 30.57 -21.86
N LEU A 153 23.83 31.05 -20.80
CA LEU A 153 23.43 30.77 -19.41
C LEU A 153 21.96 31.10 -19.10
N PRO A 154 21.37 32.22 -19.56
CA PRO A 154 19.96 32.50 -19.33
C PRO A 154 19.03 31.47 -20.01
N GLN A 155 19.39 31.00 -21.20
CA GLN A 155 18.61 30.01 -21.92
C GLN A 155 18.72 28.62 -21.29
N LEU A 156 19.89 28.29 -20.73
CA LEU A 156 20.07 27.09 -19.91
C LEU A 156 19.15 27.10 -18.69
N TRP A 157 19.08 28.22 -17.97
CA TRP A 157 18.18 28.35 -16.82
C TRP A 157 16.70 28.25 -17.21
N ARG A 158 16.29 28.92 -18.31
CA ARG A 158 14.92 28.79 -18.87
C ARG A 158 14.52 27.34 -19.09
N ALA A 159 15.42 26.53 -19.62
CA ALA A 159 15.15 25.12 -19.90
C ALA A 159 15.10 24.25 -18.63
N LEU A 160 15.91 24.59 -17.60
CA LEU A 160 16.03 23.81 -16.37
C LEU A 160 14.92 24.08 -15.35
N ASP A 161 14.45 25.33 -15.24
CA ASP A 161 13.42 25.74 -14.28
C ASP A 161 12.13 24.88 -14.34
N PRO A 162 11.50 24.64 -15.50
CA PRO A 162 10.31 23.80 -15.56
C PRO A 162 10.60 22.33 -15.25
N ILE A 163 11.82 21.84 -15.53
CA ILE A 163 12.24 20.48 -15.17
C ILE A 163 12.34 20.36 -13.65
N LEU A 164 12.96 21.34 -12.99
CA LEU A 164 13.07 21.38 -11.54
C LEU A 164 11.68 21.46 -10.87
N ALA A 165 10.78 22.28 -11.41
CA ALA A 165 9.40 22.39 -10.93
C ALA A 165 8.67 21.04 -11.02
N ARG A 166 8.75 20.35 -12.17
CA ARG A 166 8.11 19.03 -12.37
C ARG A 166 8.74 17.95 -11.50
N ALA A 167 10.05 17.99 -11.28
CA ALA A 167 10.73 17.05 -10.39
C ALA A 167 10.25 17.21 -8.94
N ASN A 168 10.12 18.45 -8.47
CA ASN A 168 9.60 18.75 -7.14
C ASN A 168 8.12 18.34 -6.99
N GLU A 169 7.29 18.59 -8.00
CA GLU A 169 5.90 18.14 -8.03
C GLU A 169 5.80 16.60 -7.96
N ALA A 170 6.58 15.90 -8.77
CA ALA A 170 6.63 14.44 -8.75
C ALA A 170 7.07 13.89 -7.38
N LEU A 171 8.08 14.50 -6.76
CA LEU A 171 8.55 14.13 -5.42
C LEU A 171 7.46 14.35 -4.37
N ASN A 172 6.74 15.47 -4.43
CA ASN A 172 5.64 15.78 -3.51
C ASN A 172 4.44 14.83 -3.69
N VAL A 173 4.10 14.50 -4.94
CA VAL A 173 3.05 13.50 -5.23
C VAL A 173 3.45 12.12 -4.74
N ALA A 174 4.72 11.73 -4.91
CA ALA A 174 5.24 10.47 -4.38
C ALA A 174 5.18 10.46 -2.84
N HIS A 175 5.67 11.50 -2.17
CA HIS A 175 5.57 11.60 -0.71
C HIS A 175 4.13 11.57 -0.21
N SER A 176 3.18 12.25 -0.89
CA SER A 176 1.78 12.21 -0.46
C SER A 176 1.09 10.86 -0.69
N LYS A 177 1.47 10.10 -1.74
CA LYS A 177 0.91 8.77 -2.02
C LYS A 177 1.52 7.63 -1.20
N TRP A 178 2.77 7.76 -0.78
CA TRP A 178 3.55 6.69 -0.16
C TRP A 178 3.89 6.96 1.31
N THR A 179 3.20 7.90 1.97
CA THR A 179 3.33 8.07 3.42
C THR A 179 2.77 6.84 4.14
N TYR A 180 3.61 6.22 4.98
CA TYR A 180 3.17 5.14 5.85
C TYR A 180 2.07 5.65 6.78
N VAL A 181 0.86 5.10 6.62
CA VAL A 181 -0.25 5.35 7.53
C VAL A 181 -0.37 4.16 8.48
N GLN A 182 -0.28 4.41 9.78
CA GLN A 182 -0.57 3.39 10.78
C GLN A 182 -2.09 3.16 10.84
N ALA A 183 -2.52 1.91 10.80
CA ALA A 183 -3.95 1.60 10.92
C ALA A 183 -4.49 2.04 12.30
N SER A 184 -5.71 2.57 12.31
CA SER A 184 -6.45 2.94 13.52
C SER A 184 -7.91 2.48 13.40
N LEU A 185 -8.74 2.78 14.40
CA LEU A 185 -10.18 2.50 14.34
C LEU A 185 -10.92 3.34 13.30
N THR A 186 -10.33 4.45 12.84
CA THR A 186 -10.94 5.42 11.92
C THR A 186 -10.17 5.60 10.62
N THR A 187 -8.96 5.06 10.53
CA THR A 187 -8.05 5.26 9.39
C THR A 187 -7.48 3.93 8.93
N TYR A 188 -7.63 3.61 7.65
CA TYR A 188 -6.96 2.47 7.03
C TYR A 188 -5.44 2.67 7.00
N GLY A 189 -4.68 1.61 7.25
CA GLY A 189 -3.22 1.67 7.27
C GLY A 189 -2.59 0.30 7.47
N ALA A 190 -1.29 0.29 7.76
CA ALA A 190 -0.52 -0.91 8.05
C ALA A 190 -0.31 -1.10 9.57
N THR A 191 -0.24 -2.37 9.99
CA THR A 191 0.05 -2.76 11.39
C THR A 191 0.95 -3.99 11.38
N LYS A 192 1.92 -4.05 12.31
CA LYS A 192 2.80 -5.22 12.45
C LYS A 192 2.03 -6.38 13.08
N LEU A 193 2.36 -7.61 12.67
CA LEU A 193 1.73 -8.82 13.18
C LEU A 193 2.50 -9.41 14.37
N SER A 194 1.77 -9.98 15.33
CA SER A 194 2.34 -10.71 16.45
C SER A 194 1.68 -12.07 16.61
N SER A 195 2.51 -13.11 16.83
CA SER A 195 2.04 -14.46 17.13
C SER A 195 2.05 -14.80 18.63
N ALA A 196 2.28 -13.81 19.51
CA ALA A 196 2.22 -13.99 20.95
C ALA A 196 0.76 -14.12 21.44
N ILE A 197 0.51 -15.01 22.40
CA ILE A 197 -0.83 -15.24 22.99
C ILE A 197 -1.05 -14.49 24.31
N ASN A 198 -0.06 -13.73 24.76
CA ASN A 198 -0.02 -13.00 26.03
C ASN A 198 0.57 -11.58 25.86
N SER A 199 0.47 -11.01 24.65
CA SER A 199 0.97 -9.65 24.39
C SER A 199 0.05 -8.60 25.01
N THR A 200 0.64 -7.54 25.56
CA THR A 200 -0.04 -6.34 26.06
C THR A 200 0.03 -5.17 25.07
N SER A 201 0.56 -5.40 23.87
CA SER A 201 0.75 -4.35 22.87
C SER A 201 -0.57 -3.98 22.18
N GLU A 202 -0.88 -2.69 22.14
CA GLU A 202 -2.01 -2.13 21.38
C GLU A 202 -1.64 -1.74 19.94
N SER A 203 -0.35 -1.84 19.58
CA SER A 203 0.17 -1.46 18.25
C SER A 203 0.43 -2.64 17.32
N LEU A 204 0.18 -3.87 17.78
CA LEU A 204 0.38 -5.11 17.04
C LEU A 204 -0.95 -5.83 16.83
N ALA A 205 -1.16 -6.36 15.63
CA ALA A 205 -2.32 -7.20 15.33
C ALA A 205 -2.01 -8.69 15.59
N ALA A 206 -2.94 -9.40 16.22
CA ALA A 206 -2.80 -10.83 16.45
C ALA A 206 -2.87 -11.63 15.15
N THR A 207 -1.94 -12.56 14.97
CA THR A 207 -2.01 -13.51 13.86
C THR A 207 -3.10 -14.56 14.08
N SER A 208 -3.60 -15.13 13.00
CA SER A 208 -4.54 -16.25 13.06
C SER A 208 -3.96 -17.46 13.81
N LYS A 209 -2.64 -17.67 13.75
CA LYS A 209 -1.91 -18.66 14.55
C LYS A 209 -1.99 -18.38 16.06
N ALA A 210 -1.83 -17.13 16.51
CA ALA A 210 -1.98 -16.79 17.93
C ALA A 210 -3.39 -17.08 18.43
N VAL A 211 -4.41 -16.67 17.68
CA VAL A 211 -5.81 -16.90 18.05
C VAL A 211 -6.15 -18.39 18.05
N LYS A 212 -5.61 -19.18 17.11
CA LYS A 212 -5.74 -20.64 17.13
C LYS A 212 -5.16 -21.24 18.40
N LEU A 213 -3.95 -20.86 18.80
CA LEU A 213 -3.32 -21.39 20.01
C LEU A 213 -4.17 -21.12 21.26
N VAL A 214 -4.76 -19.94 21.38
CA VAL A 214 -5.72 -19.62 22.46
C VAL A 214 -6.96 -20.52 22.39
N ALA A 215 -7.52 -20.70 21.19
CA ALA A 215 -8.68 -21.57 20.99
C ALA A 215 -8.37 -23.04 21.31
N ASP A 216 -7.21 -23.54 20.92
CA ASP A 216 -6.74 -24.89 21.24
C ASP A 216 -6.57 -25.07 22.76
N ILE A 217 -5.96 -24.10 23.45
CA ILE A 217 -5.83 -24.11 24.92
C ILE A 217 -7.21 -24.16 25.58
N ALA A 218 -8.16 -23.34 25.12
CA ALA A 218 -9.53 -23.37 25.63
C ALA A 218 -10.20 -24.74 25.41
N ASN A 219 -10.01 -25.34 24.23
CA ASN A 219 -10.55 -26.66 23.90
C ASN A 219 -9.86 -27.82 24.63
N SER A 220 -8.61 -27.64 25.07
CA SER A 220 -7.85 -28.67 25.81
C SER A 220 -8.31 -28.85 27.26
N LYS A 221 -9.10 -27.92 27.78
CA LYS A 221 -9.73 -28.05 29.10
C LYS A 221 -10.91 -29.05 28.98
N ILE A 222 -10.91 -30.07 29.84
CA ILE A 222 -11.90 -31.17 29.85
C ILE A 222 -13.32 -30.63 29.65
N THR A 223 -14.02 -31.13 28.64
CA THR A 223 -15.42 -30.76 28.39
C THR A 223 -16.35 -31.51 29.34
N LYS A 224 -17.51 -30.92 29.66
CA LYS A 224 -18.56 -31.57 30.46
C LYS A 224 -18.93 -32.94 29.91
N ALA A 225 -19.02 -33.10 28.58
CA ALA A 225 -19.31 -34.39 27.96
C ALA A 225 -18.22 -35.44 28.22
N GLN A 226 -16.93 -35.05 28.22
CA GLN A 226 -15.81 -35.94 28.55
C GLN A 226 -15.77 -36.28 30.04
N ALA A 227 -16.00 -35.29 30.92
CA ALA A 227 -16.14 -35.53 32.35
C ALA A 227 -17.34 -36.45 32.66
N ASP A 228 -18.50 -36.18 32.05
CA ASP A 228 -19.72 -36.98 32.20
C ASP A 228 -19.52 -38.42 31.68
N LEU A 229 -18.77 -38.62 30.60
CA LEU A 229 -18.42 -39.96 30.07
C LEU A 229 -17.47 -40.73 31.02
N TRP A 230 -16.52 -40.03 31.64
CA TRP A 230 -15.58 -40.63 32.58
C TRP A 230 -16.25 -40.98 33.91
N TYR A 231 -17.30 -40.26 34.30
CA TYR A 231 -18.10 -40.54 35.50
C TYR A 231 -19.26 -41.51 35.26
N TRP A 232 -19.74 -41.68 34.02
CA TRP A 232 -20.76 -42.67 33.66
C TRP A 232 -20.31 -43.52 32.48
N LYS A 233 -20.06 -44.82 32.74
CA LYS A 233 -20.08 -45.87 31.72
C LYS A 233 -21.50 -46.04 31.11
N ARG A 234 -22.07 -45.01 30.49
CA ARG A 234 -23.32 -45.11 29.72
C ARG A 234 -22.98 -45.18 28.23
N GLY A 235 -22.50 -46.35 27.82
CA GLY A 235 -22.28 -46.75 26.43
C GLY A 235 -23.12 -47.95 26.00
N GLU A 236 -24.01 -48.46 26.84
CA GLU A 236 -24.97 -49.49 26.41
C GLU A 236 -26.14 -48.81 25.68
N THR A 237 -26.23 -49.04 24.38
CA THR A 237 -27.35 -48.58 23.54
C THR A 237 -28.40 -49.68 23.48
N VAL A 238 -29.66 -49.32 23.77
CA VAL A 238 -30.82 -50.20 23.79
C VAL A 238 -31.11 -50.75 22.39
N THR A 239 -31.28 -52.07 22.35
CA THR A 239 -31.42 -53.02 21.23
C THR A 239 -32.57 -52.79 20.23
N ASN A 240 -33.14 -51.59 20.09
CA ASN A 240 -34.33 -51.35 19.26
C ASN A 240 -34.03 -50.51 18.00
N SER A 241 -33.14 -51.04 17.17
CA SER A 241 -32.61 -50.45 15.93
C SER A 241 -33.64 -50.23 14.81
N THR A 242 -34.89 -50.65 14.98
CA THR A 242 -35.95 -50.55 13.97
C THR A 242 -36.83 -49.29 14.12
N ARG A 243 -36.57 -48.43 15.11
CA ARG A 243 -37.39 -47.23 15.39
C ARG A 243 -36.51 -45.99 15.51
N LEU A 244 -36.85 -44.92 14.77
CA LEU A 244 -36.28 -43.59 15.00
C LEU A 244 -37.24 -42.78 15.90
N ASN A 245 -36.75 -42.26 17.02
CA ASN A 245 -37.55 -41.49 18.00
C ASN A 245 -38.84 -42.19 18.45
N ASN A 246 -38.80 -43.52 18.58
CA ASN A 246 -39.93 -44.34 18.99
C ASN A 246 -41.16 -44.27 18.06
N ARG A 247 -40.99 -43.90 16.79
CA ARG A 247 -42.03 -43.91 15.74
C ARG A 247 -41.87 -45.11 14.82
N THR A 248 -42.98 -45.59 14.26
CA THR A 248 -43.04 -46.75 13.35
C THR A 248 -42.96 -46.29 11.89
N ASN A 249 -42.27 -47.05 11.02
CA ASN A 249 -42.22 -46.81 9.59
C ASN A 249 -43.58 -47.09 8.91
N SER A 250 -43.96 -46.33 7.87
CA SER A 250 -45.26 -46.45 7.19
C SER A 250 -45.20 -45.98 5.73
N ILE A 251 -45.75 -46.78 4.81
CA ILE A 251 -45.89 -46.46 3.38
C ILE A 251 -47.11 -45.57 3.07
N VAL A 252 -47.96 -45.30 4.08
CA VAL A 252 -49.18 -44.50 3.98
C VAL A 252 -49.01 -43.22 4.81
N ALA A 253 -49.57 -42.10 4.33
CA ALA A 253 -49.45 -40.78 4.96
C ALA A 253 -50.30 -40.65 6.25
N THR A 254 -49.84 -41.29 7.33
CA THR A 254 -50.52 -41.35 8.63
C THR A 254 -49.71 -40.58 9.69
N ALA A 255 -50.38 -39.82 10.56
CA ALA A 255 -49.72 -39.02 11.59
C ALA A 255 -48.83 -39.86 12.54
N SER A 256 -47.73 -39.25 13.02
CA SER A 256 -46.78 -39.84 13.98
C SER A 256 -46.03 -41.10 13.51
N THR A 257 -46.01 -41.37 12.20
CA THR A 257 -45.20 -42.41 11.58
C THR A 257 -44.00 -41.81 10.83
N MET A 258 -42.99 -42.64 10.55
CA MET A 258 -41.88 -42.29 9.68
C MET A 258 -42.20 -42.78 8.27
N ALA A 259 -42.08 -41.91 7.27
CA ALA A 259 -42.41 -42.28 5.90
C ALA A 259 -41.46 -43.38 5.38
N GLU A 260 -42.03 -44.42 4.79
CA GLU A 260 -41.34 -45.58 4.23
C GLU A 260 -41.73 -45.72 2.76
N ARG A 261 -40.81 -46.22 1.94
CA ARG A 261 -41.07 -46.46 0.52
C ARG A 261 -41.90 -47.73 0.37
N ASP A 262 -42.82 -47.73 -0.58
CA ASP A 262 -43.55 -48.95 -0.93
C ASP A 262 -42.64 -50.00 -1.58
N SER A 263 -43.18 -51.19 -1.87
CA SER A 263 -42.45 -52.30 -2.48
C SER A 263 -41.96 -52.01 -3.91
N THR A 264 -42.40 -50.91 -4.51
CA THR A 264 -41.93 -50.39 -5.80
C THR A 264 -40.92 -49.25 -5.64
N GLY A 265 -40.59 -48.87 -4.40
CA GLY A 265 -39.61 -47.86 -4.06
C GLY A 265 -40.14 -46.42 -4.02
N ASP A 266 -41.46 -46.21 -4.17
CA ASP A 266 -42.07 -44.88 -4.27
C ASP A 266 -42.56 -44.37 -2.90
N LEU A 267 -42.61 -43.05 -2.72
CA LEU A 267 -43.20 -42.40 -1.55
C LEU A 267 -44.57 -41.81 -1.93
N HIS A 268 -45.62 -42.18 -1.21
CA HIS A 268 -47.02 -41.82 -1.52
C HIS A 268 -47.38 -40.31 -1.44
N VAL A 269 -46.45 -39.43 -1.05
CA VAL A 269 -46.67 -37.98 -1.02
C VAL A 269 -46.02 -37.32 -2.25
N ARG A 270 -46.79 -37.13 -3.32
CA ARG A 270 -46.32 -36.71 -4.65
C ARG A 270 -46.29 -35.18 -4.88
N LEU A 271 -45.57 -34.81 -5.94
CA LEU A 271 -45.12 -33.54 -6.52
C LEU A 271 -46.11 -32.36 -6.69
N LEU A 272 -45.49 -31.19 -6.96
CA LEU A 272 -45.97 -29.81 -7.14
C LEU A 272 -47.33 -29.64 -7.85
N ARG A 273 -48.20 -28.83 -7.24
CA ARG A 273 -49.48 -28.33 -7.78
C ARG A 273 -49.28 -26.92 -8.36
N SER A 274 -49.95 -26.56 -9.45
CA SER A 274 -49.74 -25.29 -10.19
C SER A 274 -50.63 -24.12 -9.76
N ASN A 275 -51.20 -24.16 -8.56
CA ASN A 275 -52.26 -23.25 -8.13
C ASN A 275 -52.06 -22.81 -6.67
N TYR A 276 -50.85 -22.40 -6.33
CA TYR A 276 -50.53 -21.68 -5.10
C TYR A 276 -50.65 -20.16 -5.27
N GLN A 277 -50.93 -19.43 -4.18
CA GLN A 277 -50.80 -17.98 -4.11
C GLN A 277 -49.33 -17.55 -4.23
N ASP A 278 -49.06 -16.33 -4.71
CA ASP A 278 -47.72 -15.80 -4.93
C ASP A 278 -46.82 -15.98 -3.70
N GLU A 279 -45.73 -16.72 -3.88
CA GLU A 279 -44.79 -17.05 -2.81
C GLU A 279 -43.75 -15.91 -2.70
N SER A 280 -43.51 -15.39 -1.49
CA SER A 280 -42.60 -14.26 -1.26
C SER A 280 -41.11 -14.62 -1.39
N ALA A 281 -40.80 -15.89 -1.66
CA ALA A 281 -39.45 -16.39 -1.88
C ALA A 281 -39.45 -17.33 -3.10
N ILE A 282 -38.66 -16.99 -4.11
CA ILE A 282 -38.50 -17.81 -5.32
C ILE A 282 -37.31 -18.75 -5.15
N SER A 283 -37.55 -20.06 -5.23
CA SER A 283 -36.51 -21.06 -5.52
C SER A 283 -36.79 -21.63 -6.91
N GLY A 284 -36.14 -21.07 -7.93
CA GLY A 284 -36.39 -21.38 -9.33
C GLY A 284 -35.11 -21.66 -10.11
N GLY A 285 -35.22 -22.48 -11.16
CA GLY A 285 -34.15 -22.73 -12.13
C GLY A 285 -34.39 -21.98 -13.45
N LEU A 286 -33.33 -21.69 -14.18
CA LEU A 286 -33.45 -21.14 -15.54
C LEU A 286 -33.97 -22.23 -16.47
N VAL A 287 -35.08 -21.96 -17.16
CA VAL A 287 -35.59 -22.85 -18.22
C VAL A 287 -34.99 -22.41 -19.54
N PHE A 288 -34.32 -23.33 -20.23
CA PHE A 288 -33.68 -23.04 -21.51
C PHE A 288 -33.83 -24.22 -22.47
N ARG A 289 -33.68 -23.93 -23.75
CA ARG A 289 -33.46 -24.94 -24.79
C ARG A 289 -31.97 -25.03 -25.07
N LYS A 290 -31.45 -26.24 -25.23
CA LYS A 290 -30.02 -26.46 -25.49
C LYS A 290 -29.60 -25.93 -26.86
N SER A 291 -30.49 -25.98 -27.85
CA SER A 291 -30.28 -25.49 -29.20
C SER A 291 -31.63 -25.16 -29.87
N VAL A 292 -31.58 -24.53 -31.05
CA VAL A 292 -32.77 -24.25 -31.87
C VAL A 292 -33.44 -25.49 -32.45
N SER A 293 -32.78 -26.65 -32.39
CA SER A 293 -33.28 -27.94 -32.86
C SER A 293 -33.71 -28.88 -31.72
N ASP A 294 -33.48 -28.51 -30.45
CA ASP A 294 -33.88 -29.28 -29.26
C ASP A 294 -35.20 -28.72 -28.71
N ASN A 295 -36.28 -29.48 -28.87
CA ASN A 295 -37.63 -29.11 -28.44
C ASN A 295 -37.90 -29.38 -26.93
N TYR A 296 -36.92 -29.90 -26.19
CA TYR A 296 -37.08 -30.15 -24.77
C TYR A 296 -36.73 -28.91 -23.94
N HIS A 297 -37.65 -28.51 -23.06
CA HIS A 297 -37.38 -27.53 -22.03
C HIS A 297 -36.58 -28.20 -20.91
N ARG A 298 -35.41 -27.65 -20.58
CA ARG A 298 -34.56 -28.13 -19.49
C ARG A 298 -34.53 -27.09 -18.39
N VAL A 299 -34.49 -27.53 -17.14
CA VAL A 299 -34.37 -26.65 -15.98
C VAL A 299 -32.95 -26.81 -15.43
N CYS A 300 -32.18 -25.72 -15.40
CA CYS A 300 -30.94 -25.67 -14.63
C CYS A 300 -31.24 -25.05 -13.27
N THR A 301 -30.98 -25.79 -12.20
CA THR A 301 -31.06 -25.29 -10.81
C THR A 301 -29.68 -25.08 -10.20
N ASN A 302 -28.60 -25.40 -10.92
CA ASN A 302 -27.24 -25.13 -10.48
C ASN A 302 -26.92 -23.65 -10.65
N VAL A 303 -26.99 -22.91 -9.55
CA VAL A 303 -26.80 -21.47 -9.52
C VAL A 303 -25.42 -21.05 -10.03
N ALA A 304 -24.37 -21.86 -9.81
CA ALA A 304 -23.02 -21.54 -10.30
C ALA A 304 -22.96 -21.60 -11.83
N ALA A 305 -23.54 -22.64 -12.44
CA ALA A 305 -23.58 -22.78 -13.90
C ALA A 305 -24.40 -21.67 -14.57
N ILE A 306 -25.51 -21.25 -13.95
CA ILE A 306 -26.35 -20.14 -14.44
C ILE A 306 -25.58 -18.82 -14.40
N ARG A 307 -24.85 -18.55 -13.30
CA ARG A 307 -24.01 -17.34 -13.17
C ARG A 307 -22.90 -17.29 -14.21
N THR A 308 -22.22 -18.42 -14.44
CA THR A 308 -21.21 -18.54 -15.50
C THR A 308 -21.79 -18.24 -16.88
N TRP A 309 -22.96 -18.80 -17.19
CA TRP A 309 -23.63 -18.54 -18.47
C TRP A 309 -24.06 -17.08 -18.66
N LEU A 310 -24.56 -16.43 -17.61
CA LEU A 310 -24.93 -15.01 -17.63
C LEU A 310 -23.72 -14.04 -17.57
N SER A 311 -22.49 -14.56 -17.42
CA SER A 311 -21.27 -13.76 -17.19
C SER A 311 -21.39 -12.81 -15.98
N VAL A 312 -22.09 -13.24 -14.92
CA VAL A 312 -22.25 -12.47 -13.68
C VAL A 312 -21.49 -13.13 -12.53
N PHE A 313 -20.72 -12.35 -11.78
CA PHE A 313 -20.01 -12.82 -10.59
C PHE A 313 -20.95 -12.84 -9.38
N SER A 314 -20.80 -13.83 -8.50
CA SER A 314 -21.41 -13.71 -7.18
C SER A 314 -20.80 -12.55 -6.39
N LYS A 315 -21.53 -12.06 -5.39
CA LYS A 315 -21.00 -11.03 -4.48
C LYS A 315 -19.63 -11.41 -3.90
N ALA A 316 -19.46 -12.67 -3.51
CA ALA A 316 -18.18 -13.17 -2.96
C ALA A 316 -17.04 -13.16 -3.99
N GLU A 317 -17.31 -13.55 -5.24
CA GLU A 317 -16.32 -13.54 -6.33
C GLU A 317 -15.96 -12.11 -6.78
N GLY A 318 -16.92 -11.18 -6.70
CA GLY A 318 -16.67 -9.75 -6.90
C GLY A 318 -15.82 -9.16 -5.78
N ASP A 319 -16.13 -9.51 -4.53
CA ASP A 319 -15.39 -9.03 -3.36
C ASP A 319 -13.92 -9.53 -3.36
N GLU A 320 -13.65 -10.76 -3.84
CA GLU A 320 -12.29 -11.32 -3.97
C GLU A 320 -11.42 -10.64 -5.06
N ARG A 321 -12.03 -10.07 -6.11
CA ARG A 321 -11.28 -9.50 -7.24
C ARG A 321 -10.89 -8.03 -7.07
N TYR A 322 -11.59 -7.26 -6.24
CA TYR A 322 -11.49 -5.79 -6.24
C TYR A 322 -11.04 -5.16 -4.92
N VAL A 323 -10.84 -5.94 -3.86
CA VAL A 323 -10.26 -5.44 -2.61
C VAL A 323 -8.94 -6.16 -2.40
N GLY A 324 -7.82 -5.42 -2.33
CA GLY A 324 -6.53 -5.99 -1.98
C GLY A 324 -6.69 -6.84 -0.72
N THR A 325 -6.59 -8.16 -0.86
CA THR A 325 -6.79 -9.11 0.24
C THR A 325 -5.73 -8.86 1.30
N SER A 326 -6.08 -8.03 2.29
CA SER A 326 -5.54 -8.22 3.61
C SER A 326 -5.78 -9.70 3.94
N LYS A 327 -4.71 -10.41 4.32
CA LYS A 327 -4.76 -11.83 4.65
C LYS A 327 -5.55 -12.02 5.93
N VAL A 328 -6.87 -11.81 5.92
CA VAL A 328 -7.72 -11.77 7.11
C VAL A 328 -8.41 -13.12 7.26
N SER A 329 -8.37 -13.68 8.45
CA SER A 329 -8.95 -14.99 8.77
C SER A 329 -10.05 -14.84 9.82
N SER A 330 -11.24 -15.36 9.52
CA SER A 330 -12.32 -15.61 10.48
C SER A 330 -12.19 -16.97 11.19
N SER A 331 -11.28 -17.82 10.74
CA SER A 331 -11.07 -19.14 11.32
C SER A 331 -10.30 -19.09 12.63
N THR A 332 -10.80 -19.83 13.63
CA THR A 332 -10.09 -20.12 14.88
C THR A 332 -9.17 -21.35 14.81
N THR A 333 -9.05 -21.96 13.63
CA THR A 333 -8.18 -23.14 13.39
C THR A 333 -7.04 -22.83 12.42
N SER A 334 -6.96 -21.61 11.90
CA SER A 334 -5.91 -21.21 10.96
C SER A 334 -4.52 -21.21 11.62
N SER A 335 -3.56 -21.86 10.97
CA SER A 335 -2.16 -21.91 11.40
C SER A 335 -1.30 -20.81 10.78
N SER A 336 -1.87 -19.93 9.95
CA SER A 336 -1.09 -18.92 9.22
C SER A 336 -0.47 -17.88 10.16
N PRO A 337 0.86 -17.68 10.11
CA PRO A 337 1.55 -16.61 10.83
C PRO A 337 1.48 -15.26 10.11
N THR A 338 0.97 -15.24 8.89
CA THR A 338 0.89 -14.02 8.05
C THR A 338 -0.53 -13.50 7.88
N ASN A 339 -1.53 -14.26 8.34
CA ASN A 339 -2.91 -13.83 8.32
C ASN A 339 -3.26 -13.12 9.63
N VAL A 340 -3.95 -11.97 9.52
CA VAL A 340 -4.57 -11.26 10.65
C VAL A 340 -5.82 -12.01 11.08
N ALA A 341 -6.01 -12.26 12.36
CA ALA A 341 -7.29 -12.75 12.87
C ALA A 341 -8.29 -11.59 12.91
N ASN A 342 -9.50 -11.77 12.36
CA ASN A 342 -10.53 -10.76 12.47
C ASN A 342 -11.27 -10.82 13.82
N SER A 343 -12.11 -9.82 14.05
CA SER A 343 -12.97 -9.73 15.24
C SER A 343 -13.86 -10.95 15.44
N ALA A 344 -14.34 -11.59 14.36
CA ALA A 344 -15.15 -12.80 14.46
C ALA A 344 -14.33 -13.99 14.99
N ALA A 345 -13.09 -14.19 14.50
CA ALA A 345 -12.18 -15.21 15.00
C ALA A 345 -11.82 -14.98 16.47
N VAL A 346 -11.50 -13.73 16.83
CA VAL A 346 -11.17 -13.34 18.20
C VAL A 346 -12.37 -13.55 19.12
N LYS A 347 -13.57 -13.11 18.72
CA LYS A 347 -14.80 -13.32 19.48
C LYS A 347 -15.07 -14.81 19.67
N ALA A 348 -14.99 -15.62 18.62
CA ALA A 348 -15.22 -17.05 18.71
C ALA A 348 -14.18 -17.77 19.60
N ALA A 349 -12.93 -17.29 19.65
CA ALA A 349 -11.93 -17.80 20.59
C ALA A 349 -12.26 -17.39 22.04
N MET A 350 -12.67 -16.13 22.24
CA MET A 350 -13.10 -15.62 23.55
C MET A 350 -14.33 -16.33 24.08
N ASP A 351 -15.35 -16.55 23.24
CA ASP A 351 -16.57 -17.28 23.62
C ASP A 351 -16.23 -18.71 24.06
N ARG A 352 -15.27 -19.37 23.40
CA ARG A 352 -14.78 -20.70 23.82
C ARG A 352 -14.03 -20.65 25.15
N ALA A 353 -13.20 -19.63 25.36
CA ALA A 353 -12.49 -19.44 26.62
C ALA A 353 -13.47 -19.18 27.78
N ASN A 354 -14.48 -18.32 27.58
CA ASN A 354 -15.54 -18.05 28.55
C ASN A 354 -16.37 -19.30 28.83
N ALA A 355 -16.78 -20.04 27.80
CA ALA A 355 -17.49 -21.29 27.99
C ALA A 355 -16.66 -22.34 28.75
N ALA A 356 -15.34 -22.35 28.58
CA ALA A 356 -14.43 -23.21 29.37
C ALA A 356 -14.32 -22.73 30.83
N TYR A 357 -14.25 -21.41 31.05
CA TYR A 357 -14.24 -20.80 32.38
C TYR A 357 -15.54 -21.08 33.15
N ASP A 358 -16.69 -20.85 32.52
CA ASP A 358 -18.00 -21.12 33.13
C ASP A 358 -18.17 -22.60 33.44
N LYS A 359 -17.71 -23.50 32.54
CA LYS A 359 -17.71 -24.94 32.81
C LYS A 359 -16.83 -25.30 34.02
N ALA A 360 -15.66 -24.69 34.16
CA ALA A 360 -14.80 -24.88 35.33
C ALA A 360 -15.44 -24.34 36.62
N GLY A 361 -16.16 -23.22 36.55
CA GLY A 361 -16.90 -22.65 37.68
C GLY A 361 -18.16 -23.43 38.06
N THR A 362 -18.78 -24.13 37.11
CA THR A 362 -20.01 -24.93 37.31
C THR A 362 -19.73 -26.39 37.67
N SER A 363 -18.50 -26.89 37.45
CA SER A 363 -18.05 -28.16 38.04
C SER A 363 -18.01 -28.01 39.56
N GLY A 364 -19.11 -28.40 40.21
CA GLY A 364 -19.32 -28.45 41.65
C GLY A 364 -18.43 -29.42 42.42
N ASN A 365 -17.11 -29.36 42.19
CA ASN A 365 -16.10 -29.71 43.18
C ASN A 365 -15.47 -28.41 43.67
N LYS A 366 -16.25 -27.58 44.37
CA LYS A 366 -15.65 -26.74 45.40
C LYS A 366 -15.07 -27.70 46.42
N VAL A 367 -13.78 -28.02 46.29
CA VAL A 367 -13.02 -28.62 47.38
C VAL A 367 -13.24 -27.69 48.58
N TYR A 368 -13.91 -28.19 49.60
CA TYR A 368 -14.18 -27.44 50.81
C TYR A 368 -12.84 -27.01 51.43
N THR A 369 -12.52 -25.72 51.41
CA THR A 369 -11.32 -25.15 52.05
C THR A 369 -11.65 -24.25 53.24
N GLY A 370 -12.92 -24.11 53.60
CA GLY A 370 -13.34 -23.20 54.67
C GLY A 370 -13.12 -23.80 56.06
N THR A 371 -12.29 -23.17 56.89
CA THR A 371 -12.23 -23.43 58.34
C THR A 371 -13.31 -22.66 59.13
N SER A 372 -14.21 -21.96 58.44
CA SER A 372 -15.23 -21.12 59.07
C SER A 372 -16.27 -21.96 59.82
N SER A 373 -16.42 -21.68 61.11
CA SER A 373 -17.38 -22.36 61.97
C SER A 373 -18.85 -22.06 61.61
N GLY A 374 -19.10 -21.04 60.79
CA GLY A 374 -20.45 -20.54 60.44
C GLY A 374 -21.07 -21.10 59.15
N ASN A 375 -20.38 -21.98 58.40
CA ASN A 375 -20.85 -22.39 57.08
C ASN A 375 -22.12 -23.25 57.12
N THR A 376 -23.06 -22.97 56.21
CA THR A 376 -24.32 -23.73 56.08
C THR A 376 -24.51 -24.39 54.71
N ASP A 377 -23.65 -24.14 53.71
CA ASP A 377 -23.77 -24.75 52.39
C ASP A 377 -22.57 -25.66 52.09
N PHE A 378 -22.82 -26.97 52.00
CA PHE A 378 -21.82 -28.02 51.83
C PHE A 378 -22.11 -28.84 50.59
N PRO A 379 -21.16 -29.27 49.74
CA PRO A 379 -21.46 -30.10 48.56
C PRO A 379 -22.27 -31.37 48.87
N ILE A 380 -23.08 -31.84 47.90
CA ILE A 380 -23.75 -33.15 48.01
C ILE A 380 -22.70 -34.24 48.20
N GLY A 381 -22.98 -35.22 49.07
CA GLY A 381 -22.05 -36.28 49.43
C GLY A 381 -21.10 -35.94 50.57
N THR A 382 -21.07 -34.70 51.06
CA THR A 382 -20.23 -34.29 52.19
C THR A 382 -20.57 -35.08 53.45
N PRO A 383 -19.61 -35.76 54.09
CA PRO A 383 -19.80 -36.36 55.40
C PRO A 383 -19.56 -35.34 56.52
N LEU A 384 -20.39 -35.36 57.56
CA LEU A 384 -20.14 -34.65 58.82
C LEU A 384 -20.66 -35.45 60.02
N VAL A 385 -20.19 -35.10 61.22
CA VAL A 385 -20.70 -35.65 62.47
C VAL A 385 -21.62 -34.63 63.14
N ALA A 386 -22.82 -35.05 63.51
CA ALA A 386 -23.80 -34.19 64.18
C ALA A 386 -24.39 -34.87 65.42
N TRP A 387 -24.79 -34.05 66.39
CA TRP A 387 -25.51 -34.48 67.59
C TRP A 387 -26.94 -34.92 67.29
N ILE A 388 -27.39 -35.94 68.02
CA ILE A 388 -28.73 -36.50 67.91
C ILE A 388 -29.40 -36.59 69.28
N GLY A 389 -30.71 -36.35 69.33
CA GLY A 389 -31.53 -36.78 70.48
C GLY A 389 -32.12 -38.15 70.19
N GLY A 390 -31.81 -39.13 71.05
CA GLY A 390 -32.29 -40.50 70.91
C GLY A 390 -31.57 -41.32 69.82
N THR A 391 -32.32 -42.20 69.13
CA THR A 391 -31.77 -43.16 68.15
C THR A 391 -32.26 -42.82 66.75
N ALA A 392 -31.34 -42.72 65.78
CA ALA A 392 -31.69 -42.54 64.37
C ALA A 392 -31.43 -43.83 63.58
N ALA A 393 -32.39 -44.29 62.77
CA ALA A 393 -32.20 -45.46 61.92
C ALA A 393 -31.14 -45.21 60.83
N ARG A 394 -30.44 -46.25 60.38
CA ARG A 394 -29.53 -46.12 59.25
C ARG A 394 -30.32 -45.66 58.03
N ASN A 395 -29.78 -44.70 57.30
CA ASN A 395 -30.39 -44.00 56.15
C ASN A 395 -31.65 -43.18 56.47
N SER A 396 -31.98 -42.92 57.74
CA SER A 396 -33.02 -41.94 58.06
C SER A 396 -32.58 -40.53 57.64
N HIS A 397 -33.53 -39.74 57.16
CA HIS A 397 -33.28 -38.38 56.68
C HIS A 397 -33.68 -37.36 57.73
N THR A 398 -32.87 -36.32 57.89
CA THR A 398 -33.13 -35.20 58.81
C THR A 398 -32.51 -33.92 58.27
N ARG A 399 -32.82 -32.80 58.91
CA ARG A 399 -32.10 -31.53 58.72
C ARG A 399 -30.99 -31.42 59.75
N VAL A 400 -29.86 -30.85 59.34
CA VAL A 400 -28.72 -30.54 60.20
C VAL A 400 -28.65 -29.03 60.35
N TYR A 401 -28.26 -28.53 61.52
CA TYR A 401 -28.05 -27.13 61.80
C TYR A 401 -26.69 -26.90 62.47
N ASN A 402 -26.21 -25.66 62.40
CA ASN A 402 -25.04 -25.19 63.13
C ASN A 402 -25.44 -24.87 64.58
N ALA A 403 -24.75 -25.42 65.58
CA ALA A 403 -25.10 -25.25 66.99
C ALA A 403 -24.57 -23.92 67.54
N THR A 404 -25.41 -23.17 68.26
CA THR A 404 -25.09 -21.78 68.65
C THR A 404 -24.39 -21.62 70.00
N ALA A 405 -24.22 -22.67 70.80
CA ALA A 405 -23.64 -22.56 72.14
C ALA A 405 -23.16 -23.90 72.75
N HIS A 406 -22.34 -24.70 72.05
CA HIS A 406 -21.95 -26.04 72.54
C HIS A 406 -20.63 -26.58 71.99
N ALA A 407 -20.14 -27.68 72.62
CA ALA A 407 -18.90 -28.37 72.27
C ALA A 407 -18.88 -29.03 70.88
N ALA A 408 -20.04 -29.30 70.27
CA ALA A 408 -20.12 -29.76 68.88
C ALA A 408 -20.70 -28.69 67.96
N GLN A 409 -20.14 -28.61 66.76
CA GLN A 409 -20.50 -27.62 65.75
C GLN A 409 -21.85 -27.89 65.07
N TYR A 410 -22.30 -29.16 65.01
CA TYR A 410 -23.51 -29.52 64.26
C TYR A 410 -24.50 -30.33 65.10
N GLY A 411 -25.78 -30.03 64.96
CA GLY A 411 -26.89 -30.77 65.55
C GLY A 411 -27.96 -31.15 64.52
N THR A 412 -28.74 -32.18 64.81
CA THR A 412 -29.86 -32.61 63.96
C THR A 412 -31.19 -32.20 64.56
N ASP A 413 -32.26 -32.22 63.76
CA ASP A 413 -33.60 -31.86 64.24
C ASP A 413 -34.11 -32.65 65.44
N THR A 414 -33.57 -33.86 65.66
CA THR A 414 -33.93 -34.71 66.80
C THR A 414 -33.21 -34.31 68.09
N TYR A 415 -32.20 -33.44 68.02
CA TYR A 415 -31.47 -32.88 69.16
C TYR A 415 -31.98 -31.47 69.51
N GLY A 416 -32.07 -31.17 70.82
CA GLY A 416 -32.81 -30.01 71.35
C GLY A 416 -32.06 -28.68 71.41
N GLY A 417 -32.81 -27.64 71.80
CA GLY A 417 -32.41 -26.37 72.46
C GLY A 417 -31.55 -25.35 71.71
N HIS A 418 -30.55 -25.78 70.97
CA HIS A 418 -29.42 -24.93 70.54
C HIS A 418 -29.32 -24.80 69.02
N LYS A 419 -30.47 -24.63 68.36
CA LYS A 419 -30.57 -24.59 66.91
C LYS A 419 -30.12 -23.22 66.38
N GLY A 420 -29.00 -23.18 65.68
CA GLY A 420 -28.63 -22.07 64.81
C GLY A 420 -29.15 -22.25 63.39
N SER A 421 -28.42 -21.67 62.44
CA SER A 421 -28.78 -21.75 61.03
C SER A 421 -28.74 -23.19 60.51
N TYR A 422 -29.78 -23.58 59.77
CA TYR A 422 -29.83 -24.88 59.12
C TYR A 422 -28.82 -24.95 57.97
N LEU A 423 -28.21 -26.12 57.84
CA LEU A 423 -27.42 -26.48 56.68
C LEU A 423 -28.35 -26.76 55.50
N ALA A 424 -27.92 -26.41 54.30
CA ALA A 424 -28.72 -26.55 53.09
C ALA A 424 -28.97 -28.03 52.74
N GLY A 425 -30.22 -28.38 52.45
CA GLY A 425 -30.63 -29.69 51.94
C GLY A 425 -30.87 -30.76 53.01
N THR A 426 -31.01 -32.00 52.54
CA THR A 426 -31.37 -33.15 53.38
C THR A 426 -30.13 -33.96 53.74
N TRP A 427 -30.09 -34.51 54.96
CA TRP A 427 -28.96 -35.28 55.48
C TRP A 427 -29.37 -36.68 55.88
N SER A 428 -28.66 -37.68 55.37
CA SER A 428 -28.95 -39.11 55.59
C SER A 428 -27.99 -39.71 56.62
N ALA A 429 -28.51 -40.37 57.66
CA ALA A 429 -27.71 -41.01 58.70
C ALA A 429 -26.95 -42.23 58.14
N LYS A 430 -25.63 -42.29 58.27
CA LYS A 430 -24.80 -43.39 57.72
C LYS A 430 -24.29 -44.36 58.78
N GLY A 431 -24.06 -43.90 60.01
CA GLY A 431 -23.58 -44.78 61.08
C GLY A 431 -23.43 -44.06 62.43
N ARG A 432 -23.25 -44.85 63.50
CA ARG A 432 -22.90 -44.32 64.83
C ARG A 432 -21.47 -43.81 64.81
N ALA A 433 -21.22 -42.62 65.34
CA ALA A 433 -19.89 -42.04 65.46
C ALA A 433 -19.35 -42.25 66.89
N ALA A 434 -19.91 -41.55 67.87
CA ALA A 434 -19.49 -41.63 69.27
C ALA A 434 -20.63 -41.21 70.22
N THR A 435 -20.39 -41.30 71.53
CA THR A 435 -21.18 -40.63 72.56
C THR A 435 -20.20 -39.79 73.39
N ILE A 436 -20.43 -38.48 73.47
CA ILE A 436 -19.57 -37.54 74.20
C ILE A 436 -20.46 -36.76 75.17
N ASP A 437 -20.07 -36.68 76.44
CA ASP A 437 -20.81 -35.99 77.52
C ASP A 437 -22.29 -36.40 77.61
N GLY A 438 -22.58 -37.68 77.40
CA GLY A 438 -23.94 -38.23 77.42
C GLY A 438 -24.77 -37.96 76.16
N VAL A 439 -24.23 -37.25 75.17
CA VAL A 439 -24.90 -36.90 73.91
C VAL A 439 -24.47 -37.85 72.79
N GLY A 440 -25.44 -38.44 72.11
CA GLY A 440 -25.21 -39.31 70.96
C GLY A 440 -24.76 -38.53 69.72
N GLN A 441 -23.79 -39.08 68.98
CA GLN A 441 -23.31 -38.53 67.71
C GLN A 441 -23.43 -39.53 66.57
N ARG A 442 -23.75 -39.04 65.38
CA ARG A 442 -23.85 -39.85 64.16
C ARG A 442 -23.17 -39.20 62.98
N LEU A 443 -22.65 -40.04 62.08
CA LEU A 443 -22.17 -39.64 60.77
C LEU A 443 -23.36 -39.43 59.84
N TYR A 444 -23.44 -38.26 59.24
CA TYR A 444 -24.42 -37.88 58.24
C TYR A 444 -23.73 -37.56 56.92
N GLN A 445 -24.43 -37.80 55.83
CA GLN A 445 -24.00 -37.42 54.49
C GLN A 445 -25.07 -36.54 53.84
N ARG A 446 -24.68 -35.42 53.23
CA ARG A 446 -25.62 -34.60 52.44
C ARG A 446 -26.11 -35.42 51.25
N VAL A 447 -27.42 -35.47 51.08
CA VAL A 447 -28.08 -36.11 49.93
C VAL A 447 -28.91 -35.07 49.17
N LEU A 448 -29.46 -35.47 48.01
CA LEU A 448 -30.34 -34.64 47.19
C LEU A 448 -31.62 -34.25 47.94
#